data_AF-A0A941FJQ3-F1
#
_entry.id   AF-A0A941FJQ3-F1
#
_cell.length_a   1.000
_cell.length_b   1.000
_cell.length_c   1.000
_cell.angle_alpha   90.00
_cell.angle_beta   90.00
_cell.angle_gamma   90.00
#
_symmetry.space_group_name_H-M   'P 1'
#
loop_
_entity.id
_entity.type
_entity.pdbx_description
1 polymer ?
#
loop_
_entity_poly.entity_id
_entity_poly.type
_entity_poly.pdbx_seq_one_letter_code
_entity_poly.pdbx_strand_id
1 'polypeptide(L)' 'MFESKTTGEKEYVFGKGGGKKLAEELRTEVLGQLPLQQPDWNEEDFAPSIYAADHRLGRIYEDIAKKVIEKLQ' A
#
# COMPACT_ATOMS: atom_id res chain seq x y z
N MET A 1 5.40 5.18 3.73
CA MET A 1 5.85 5.47 5.11
C MET A 1 6.09 4.16 5.82
N PHE A 2 7.12 4.06 6.64
CA PHE A 2 7.27 2.97 7.59
C PHE A 2 6.50 3.32 8.87
N GLU A 3 5.92 2.33 9.53
CA GLU A 3 5.23 2.50 10.80
C GLU A 3 5.79 1.47 11.79
N SER A 4 6.46 1.96 12.83
CA SER A 4 7.08 1.11 13.84
C SER A 4 6.00 0.33 14.58
N LYS A 5 6.11 -1.01 14.60
CA LYS A 5 5.20 -1.85 15.41
C LYS A 5 5.37 -1.63 16.91
N THR A 6 6.53 -1.15 17.35
CA THR A 6 6.86 -0.96 18.77
C THR A 6 6.43 0.41 19.29
N THR A 7 6.57 1.46 18.48
CA THR A 7 6.32 2.85 18.91
C THR A 7 5.13 3.50 18.23
N GLY A 8 4.63 2.93 17.12
CA GLY A 8 3.60 3.55 16.26
C GLY A 8 4.11 4.76 15.47
N GLU A 9 5.40 5.07 15.56
CA GLU A 9 5.99 6.23 14.88
C GLU A 9 6.00 6.02 13.37
N LYS A 10 5.65 7.10 12.64
CA LYS A 10 5.54 7.10 11.19
C LYS A 10 6.75 7.79 10.57
N GLU A 11 7.56 7.01 9.89
CA GLU A 11 8.78 7.48 9.25
C GLU A 11 8.64 7.54 7.72
N TYR A 12 9.14 8.61 7.14
CA TYR A 12 9.13 8.86 5.70
C TYR A 12 10.53 8.67 5.12
N VAL A 13 11.04 7.44 5.21
CA VAL A 13 12.41 7.05 4.81
C VAL A 13 12.80 7.48 3.38
N PHE A 14 11.83 7.62 2.49
CA PHE A 14 12.02 8.03 1.08
C PHE A 14 11.35 9.37 0.75
N GLY A 15 11.10 10.20 1.76
CA GLY A 15 10.36 11.45 1.62
C GLY A 15 8.84 11.28 1.55
N LYS A 16 8.14 12.37 1.27
CA LYS A 16 6.66 12.43 1.25
C LYS A 16 6.15 13.29 0.10
N GLY A 17 5.00 12.92 -0.46
CA GLY A 17 4.24 13.75 -1.41
C GLY A 17 4.69 13.67 -2.88
N GLY A 18 5.84 13.06 -3.20
CA GLY A 18 6.35 12.99 -4.58
C GLY A 18 5.37 12.36 -5.57
N GLY A 19 4.75 11.23 -5.22
CA GLY A 19 3.75 10.57 -6.07
C GLY A 19 2.48 11.41 -6.30
N LYS A 20 2.02 12.16 -5.28
CA LYS A 20 0.86 13.05 -5.41
C LYS A 20 1.18 14.23 -6.34
N LYS A 21 2.33 14.86 -6.15
CA LYS A 21 2.82 15.96 -7.00
C LYS A 21 2.94 15.51 -8.46
N LEU A 22 3.53 14.33 -8.70
CA LEU A 22 3.67 13.78 -10.05
C LEU A 22 2.31 13.52 -10.72
N ALA A 23 1.34 12.97 -9.98
CA ALA A 23 0.00 12.74 -10.50
C ALA A 23 -0.70 14.06 -10.89
N GLU A 24 -0.58 15.10 -10.07
CA GLU A 24 -1.09 16.45 -10.36
C GLU A 24 -0.47 17.03 -11.63
N GLU A 25 0.87 16.95 -11.78
CA GLU A 25 1.58 17.44 -12.96
C GLU A 25 1.17 16.71 -14.24
N LEU A 26 0.96 15.40 -14.17
CA LEU A 26 0.53 14.57 -15.29
C LEU A 26 -0.99 14.59 -15.53
N ARG A 27 -1.76 15.35 -14.73
CA ARG A 27 -3.23 15.38 -14.75
C ARG A 27 -3.86 13.98 -14.70
N THR A 28 -3.28 13.15 -13.87
CA THR A 28 -3.77 11.80 -13.56
C THR A 28 -4.04 11.71 -12.06
N GLU A 29 -4.44 10.54 -11.59
CA GLU A 29 -4.75 10.31 -10.18
C GLU A 29 -3.86 9.28 -9.53
N VAL A 30 -3.81 9.34 -8.20
CA VAL A 30 -3.17 8.33 -7.38
C VAL A 30 -4.20 7.24 -7.05
N LEU A 31 -3.97 6.03 -7.53
CA LEU A 31 -4.85 4.90 -7.26
C LEU A 31 -4.74 4.43 -5.79
N GLY A 32 -3.56 4.49 -5.20
CA GLY A 32 -3.35 4.15 -3.80
C GLY A 32 -1.97 4.52 -3.27
N GLN A 33 -1.80 4.36 -1.96
CA GLN A 33 -0.54 4.60 -1.26
C GLN A 33 -0.26 3.43 -0.33
N LEU A 34 0.87 2.76 -0.54
CA LEU A 34 1.27 1.57 0.22
C LEU A 34 2.30 1.98 1.30
N PRO A 35 2.03 1.70 2.59
CA PRO A 35 3.07 1.81 3.62
C PRO A 35 4.14 0.73 3.44
N LEU A 36 5.34 0.99 3.95
CA LEU A 36 6.44 0.05 3.96
C LEU A 36 6.22 -0.92 5.11
N GLN A 37 5.79 -2.13 4.79
CA GLN A 37 5.47 -3.18 5.77
C GLN A 37 5.63 -4.55 5.11
N GLN A 38 6.12 -5.54 5.85
CA GLN A 38 6.20 -6.93 5.40
C GLN A 38 4.86 -7.65 5.62
N PRO A 39 4.53 -8.69 4.84
CA PRO A 39 3.37 -9.54 5.11
C PRO A 39 3.51 -10.27 6.44
N ASP A 40 2.39 -10.79 6.94
CA ASP A 40 2.40 -11.64 8.13
C ASP A 40 2.97 -13.02 7.82
N TRP A 41 3.61 -13.64 8.81
CA TRP A 41 4.18 -14.96 8.68
C TRP A 41 3.11 -16.02 8.97
N ASN A 42 3.02 -17.03 8.11
CA ASN A 42 2.16 -18.19 8.32
C ASN A 42 3.03 -19.45 8.19
N GLU A 43 3.16 -20.23 9.27
CA GLU A 43 3.99 -21.45 9.26
C GLU A 43 3.29 -22.63 8.54
N GLU A 44 1.96 -22.61 8.48
CA GLU A 44 1.15 -23.67 7.85
C GLU A 44 1.00 -23.46 6.34
N ASP A 45 1.09 -22.20 5.88
CA ASP A 45 1.03 -21.81 4.48
C ASP A 45 2.24 -20.93 4.12
N PHE A 46 3.29 -21.56 3.57
CA PHE A 46 4.55 -20.89 3.25
C PHE A 46 4.41 -19.96 2.05
N ALA A 47 3.94 -18.74 2.31
CA ALA A 47 3.74 -17.69 1.33
C ALA A 47 4.33 -16.33 1.81
N PRO A 48 5.67 -16.24 2.03
CA PRO A 48 6.31 -15.09 2.69
C PRO A 48 6.27 -13.78 1.88
N SER A 49 5.71 -13.81 0.68
CA SER A 49 5.58 -12.67 -0.24
C SER A 49 4.13 -12.28 -0.51
N ILE A 50 3.15 -12.92 0.14
CA ILE A 50 1.72 -12.70 -0.09
C ILE A 50 1.10 -11.92 1.08
N TYR A 51 0.40 -10.83 0.75
CA TYR A 51 -0.43 -10.11 1.71
C TYR A 51 -1.84 -10.69 1.68
N ALA A 52 -2.27 -11.30 2.78
CA ALA A 52 -3.62 -11.85 2.91
C ALA A 52 -4.70 -10.77 2.83
N ALA A 53 -5.95 -11.15 2.53
CA ALA A 53 -7.06 -10.23 2.33
C ALA A 53 -7.41 -9.40 3.59
N ASP A 54 -7.19 -9.96 4.77
CA ASP A 54 -7.39 -9.29 6.05
C ASP A 54 -6.19 -8.42 6.47
N HIS A 55 -5.01 -8.62 5.87
CA HIS A 55 -3.84 -7.79 6.09
C HIS A 55 -4.09 -6.35 5.57
N ARG A 56 -3.58 -5.35 6.30
CA ARG A 56 -3.74 -3.92 5.96
C ARG A 56 -3.34 -3.62 4.51
N LEU A 57 -2.17 -4.07 4.07
CA LEU A 57 -1.73 -3.85 2.68
C LEU A 57 -2.58 -4.64 1.68
N GLY A 58 -3.09 -5.83 2.04
CA GLY A 58 -3.98 -6.61 1.19
C GLY A 58 -5.25 -5.84 0.86
N ARG A 59 -5.88 -5.22 1.86
CA ARG A 59 -7.04 -4.33 1.66
C ARG A 59 -6.73 -3.12 0.79
N ILE A 60 -5.55 -2.50 0.95
CA ILE A 60 -5.14 -1.37 0.10
C ILE A 60 -4.97 -1.81 -1.36
N TYR A 61 -4.39 -2.99 -1.60
CA TYR A 61 -4.32 -3.56 -2.96
C TYR A 61 -5.70 -3.84 -3.54
N GLU A 62 -6.62 -4.38 -2.73
CA GLU A 62 -8.01 -4.60 -3.15
C GLU A 62 -8.71 -3.28 -3.53
N ASP A 63 -8.53 -2.22 -2.74
CA ASP A 63 -9.08 -0.90 -3.02
C ASP A 63 -8.50 -0.31 -4.32
N ILE A 64 -7.21 -0.50 -4.58
CA ILE A 64 -6.58 -0.11 -5.85
C ILE A 64 -7.23 -0.88 -7.01
N ALA A 65 -7.41 -2.19 -6.87
CA ALA A 65 -8.02 -3.03 -7.90
C ALA A 65 -9.45 -2.59 -8.21
N LYS A 66 -10.26 -2.29 -7.18
CA LYS A 66 -11.62 -1.77 -7.34
C LYS A 66 -11.65 -0.47 -8.13
N LYS A 67 -10.79 0.50 -7.79
CA LYS A 67 -10.68 1.77 -8.54
C LYS A 67 -10.30 1.55 -10.01
N VAL A 68 -9.42 0.59 -10.29
CA VAL A 68 -9.06 0.26 -11.68
C VAL A 68 -10.26 -0.32 -12.42
N ILE A 69 -11.00 -1.25 -11.81
CA ILE A 69 -12.20 -1.85 -12.41
C ILE A 69 -13.26 -0.77 -12.69
N GLU A 70 -13.55 0.09 -11.72
CA GLU A 70 -14.52 1.19 -11.84
C GLU A 70 -14.19 2.15 -12.99
N LYS A 71 -12.91 2.27 -13.36
CA LYS A 71 -12.44 3.11 -14.48
C LYS A 71 -12.57 2.49 -15.85
N LEU A 72 -12.68 1.16 -15.90
CA LEU A 72 -12.82 0.40 -17.13
C LEU A 72 -14.28 0.10 -17.47
N GLN A 73 -15.19 0.39 -16.54
CA GLN A 73 -16.64 0.38 -16.74
C GLN A 73 -17.11 1.70 -17.34
#